data_AF-A0A6B3SZ75-F1
#
_entry.id   AF-A0A6B3SZ75-F1
#
_cell.length_a   1.000
_cell.length_b   1.000
_cell.length_c   1.000
_cell.angle_alpha   90.00
_cell.angle_beta   90.00
_cell.angle_gamma   90.00
#
_symmetry.space_group_name_H-M   'P 1'
#
loop_
_entity.id
_entity.type
_entity.pdbx_description
1 polymer ?
#
loop_
_entity_poly.entity_id
_entity_poly.type
_entity_poly.pdbx_seq_one_letter_code
_entity_poly.pdbx_strand_id
1 'polypeptide(L)'
;MIDRLPAAASAMALFILALAASAASSGAAAQSSRFEEDFDDQNRPWQEIAVQLPGPPQDRQLLPFYVSPTATQKFAVDAESISVGQDGVVRYTIVVTSEGGARNVSYEGIRCATYERKFYAFGRPDGGWSRSRRDQWEKIDGHAVNRQQDALFRDYFCDSKTVAGSAKDMLERLRYQRTLSPQRGQ
;
A
#
# COMPACT_ATOMS: atom_id res chain seq x y z
N MET A 1 68.90 64.34 13.43
CA MET A 1 70.06 63.73 14.09
C MET A 1 70.22 62.36 13.44
N ILE A 2 71.19 62.22 12.54
CA ILE A 2 71.40 61.02 11.71
C ILE A 2 72.55 60.24 12.33
N ASP A 3 72.30 59.02 12.78
CA ASP A 3 73.31 58.12 13.33
C ASP A 3 73.64 56.97 12.34
N ARG A 4 74.93 56.94 12.02
CA ARG A 4 75.91 55.82 11.96
C ARG A 4 75.48 54.39 11.59
N LEU A 5 76.18 53.91 10.54
CA LEU A 5 76.98 52.68 10.35
C LEU A 5 76.42 51.26 10.68
N PRO A 6 76.86 50.22 9.93
CA PRO A 6 76.34 48.85 10.00
C PRO A 6 77.23 47.85 10.76
N ALA A 7 76.68 46.63 10.86
CA ALA A 7 77.32 45.33 11.11
C ALA A 7 77.72 44.98 12.55
N ALA A 8 77.16 43.86 13.05
CA ALA A 8 77.92 42.79 13.71
C ALA A 8 77.03 41.56 13.95
N ALA A 9 77.64 40.40 13.77
CA ALA A 9 77.07 39.08 13.90
C ALA A 9 77.14 38.52 15.34
N SER A 10 76.52 37.35 15.50
CA SER A 10 76.76 36.32 16.53
C SER A 10 76.20 36.56 17.93
N ALA A 11 75.32 35.66 18.39
CA ALA A 11 75.74 34.45 19.10
C ALA A 11 74.51 33.66 19.61
N MET A 12 74.75 32.38 19.83
CA MET A 12 73.85 31.26 20.01
C MET A 12 73.65 30.94 21.50
N ALA A 13 72.42 30.66 21.95
CA ALA A 13 72.04 29.86 23.15
C ALA A 13 70.51 29.98 23.40
N LEU A 14 69.73 29.02 23.91
CA LEU A 14 69.69 27.56 24.02
C LEU A 14 68.37 27.23 24.79
N PHE A 15 67.72 26.09 24.46
CA PHE A 15 66.56 25.44 25.13
C PHE A 15 65.19 26.15 25.03
N ILE A 16 64.07 25.49 24.69
CA ILE A 16 63.42 24.38 25.40
C ILE A 16 62.65 23.45 24.43
N LEU A 17 62.68 22.14 24.75
CA LEU A 17 61.92 21.02 24.18
C LEU A 17 60.41 21.28 24.05
N ALA A 18 59.82 20.92 22.91
CA ALA A 18 58.42 20.48 22.84
C ALA A 18 58.33 19.21 22.00
N LEU A 19 58.05 18.11 22.68
CA LEU A 19 57.86 16.77 22.16
C LEU A 19 56.45 16.68 21.53
N ALA A 20 56.36 16.47 20.22
CA ALA A 20 55.11 16.09 19.56
C ALA A 20 55.33 14.78 18.80
N ALA A 21 55.18 13.68 19.52
CA ALA A 21 55.02 12.36 18.93
C ALA A 21 53.55 12.19 18.54
N SER A 22 53.29 11.76 17.29
CA SER A 22 52.30 10.73 16.94
C SER A 22 52.08 10.68 15.42
N ALA A 23 52.71 9.71 14.75
CA ALA A 23 52.19 9.21 13.50
C ALA A 23 52.59 7.73 13.28
N ALA A 24 51.60 6.98 12.77
CA ALA A 24 51.66 5.72 12.05
C ALA A 24 51.36 4.40 12.81
N SER A 25 50.05 4.07 12.83
CA SER A 25 49.43 2.85 12.27
C SER A 25 49.99 1.46 12.56
N SER A 26 49.17 0.59 13.17
CA SER A 26 48.72 -0.70 12.61
C SER A 26 47.75 -1.39 13.58
N GLY A 27 46.60 -1.83 13.09
CA GLY A 27 45.62 -2.58 13.88
C GLY A 27 44.31 -2.79 13.13
N ALA A 28 44.34 -3.64 12.10
CA ALA A 28 43.14 -4.14 11.46
C ALA A 28 42.31 -4.95 12.47
N ALA A 29 41.14 -4.44 12.83
CA ALA A 29 40.12 -5.22 13.54
C ALA A 29 38.72 -4.73 13.13
N ALA A 30 37.95 -5.67 12.58
CA ALA A 30 36.49 -5.68 12.49
C ALA A 30 35.83 -4.55 11.67
N GLN A 31 36.08 -4.54 10.36
CA GLN A 31 35.12 -4.00 9.40
C GLN A 31 34.25 -5.16 8.86
N SER A 32 33.54 -5.84 9.76
CA SER A 32 32.61 -6.94 9.45
C SER A 32 31.24 -6.69 10.08
N SER A 33 30.72 -5.46 9.93
CA SER A 33 29.38 -5.09 10.40
C SER A 33 28.56 -4.33 9.36
N ARG A 34 28.93 -4.40 8.07
CA ARG A 34 28.23 -3.68 6.99
C ARG A 34 27.62 -4.57 5.91
N PHE A 35 27.57 -5.89 6.10
CA PHE A 35 27.03 -6.83 5.11
C PHE A 35 26.17 -7.96 5.71
N GLU A 36 25.67 -7.79 6.94
CA GLU A 36 24.71 -8.70 7.59
C GLU A 36 23.51 -7.91 8.13
N GLU A 37 22.88 -7.11 7.27
CA GLU A 37 21.47 -6.74 7.45
C GLU A 37 20.77 -7.10 6.15
N ASP A 38 19.57 -7.68 6.27
CA ASP A 38 18.60 -7.94 5.19
C ASP A 38 18.46 -9.38 4.66
N PHE A 39 18.58 -10.38 5.55
CA PHE A 39 17.98 -11.72 5.34
C PHE A 39 16.80 -11.98 6.28
N ASP A 40 15.94 -10.98 6.47
CA ASP A 40 14.66 -11.18 7.13
C ASP A 40 13.55 -10.38 6.42
N ASP A 41 13.20 -10.84 5.22
CA ASP A 41 12.04 -10.35 4.45
C ASP A 41 10.72 -10.53 5.24
N GLN A 42 10.72 -11.32 6.33
CA GLN A 42 9.55 -11.57 7.17
C GLN A 42 9.29 -10.49 8.24
N ASN A 43 10.25 -9.60 8.51
CA ASN A 43 10.13 -8.56 9.55
C ASN A 43 9.90 -7.14 9.03
N ARG A 44 9.80 -6.95 7.71
CA ARG A 44 9.47 -5.64 7.16
C ARG A 44 8.01 -5.29 7.48
N PRO A 45 7.73 -4.10 8.05
CA PRO A 45 6.35 -3.69 8.30
C PRO A 45 5.60 -3.63 6.96
N TRP A 46 4.42 -4.25 6.91
CA TRP A 46 3.58 -4.23 5.72
C TRP A 46 3.33 -2.78 5.28
N GLN A 47 3.51 -2.52 3.99
CA GLN A 47 3.28 -1.21 3.39
C GLN A 47 2.30 -1.32 2.23
N GLU A 48 1.29 -0.45 2.25
CA GLU A 48 0.34 -0.32 1.15
C GLU A 48 1.01 0.31 -0.08
N ILE A 49 0.76 -0.26 -1.26
CA ILE A 49 1.27 0.27 -2.53
C ILE A 49 0.45 1.49 -2.96
N ALA A 50 1.12 2.48 -3.56
CA ALA A 50 0.49 3.67 -4.12
C ALA A 50 -0.59 3.32 -5.17
N VAL A 51 -1.76 3.94 -5.03
CA VAL A 51 -2.95 3.57 -5.81
C VAL A 51 -3.21 4.53 -6.96
N GLN A 52 -3.16 3.97 -8.18
CA GLN A 52 -3.67 4.61 -9.39
C GLN A 52 -5.19 4.40 -9.48
N LEU A 53 -5.92 5.47 -9.78
CA LEU A 53 -7.37 5.38 -9.97
C LEU A 53 -7.68 4.85 -11.37
N PRO A 54 -8.62 3.90 -11.51
CA PRO A 54 -9.03 3.38 -12.82
C PRO A 54 -9.85 4.42 -13.60
N GLY A 55 -10.15 4.13 -14.86
CA GLY A 55 -11.18 4.86 -15.59
C GLY A 55 -12.56 4.73 -14.94
N PRO A 56 -13.55 5.55 -15.35
CA PRO A 56 -14.92 5.38 -14.89
C PRO A 56 -15.48 4.02 -15.36
N PRO A 57 -16.31 3.36 -14.53
CA PRO A 57 -16.85 2.05 -14.86
C PRO A 57 -17.84 2.15 -16.03
N GLN A 58 -17.75 1.21 -16.97
CA GLN A 58 -18.62 1.13 -18.14
C GLN A 58 -19.71 0.08 -17.91
N ASP A 59 -20.96 0.41 -18.23
CA ASP A 59 -22.10 -0.47 -17.93
C ASP A 59 -21.97 -1.88 -18.55
N ARG A 60 -21.37 -1.99 -19.74
CA ARG A 60 -21.10 -3.28 -20.41
C ARG A 60 -20.11 -4.19 -19.68
N GLN A 61 -19.34 -3.64 -18.74
CA GLN A 61 -18.30 -4.34 -17.99
C GLN A 61 -18.73 -4.66 -16.55
N LEU A 62 -19.92 -4.21 -16.15
CA LEU A 62 -20.42 -4.44 -14.81
C LEU A 62 -20.83 -5.89 -14.63
N LEU A 63 -20.18 -6.56 -13.68
CA LEU A 63 -20.48 -7.91 -13.27
C LEU A 63 -21.33 -7.86 -12.01
N PRO A 64 -22.63 -8.20 -12.07
CA PRO A 64 -23.48 -8.22 -10.90
C PRO A 64 -23.00 -9.27 -9.91
N PHE A 65 -23.28 -9.08 -8.63
CA PHE A 65 -23.07 -10.14 -7.63
C PHE A 65 -24.17 -10.09 -6.57
N TYR A 66 -24.44 -11.25 -6.00
CA TYR A 66 -25.42 -11.40 -4.93
C TYR A 66 -24.83 -11.00 -3.58
N VAL A 67 -25.64 -10.34 -2.75
CA VAL A 67 -25.26 -9.90 -1.40
C VAL A 67 -26.12 -10.58 -0.33
N SER A 68 -27.45 -10.49 -0.45
CA SER A 68 -28.40 -11.11 0.49
C SER A 68 -29.81 -11.12 -0.10
N PRO A 69 -30.73 -11.96 0.41
CA PRO A 69 -32.11 -11.98 -0.09
C PRO A 69 -32.91 -10.74 0.35
N THR A 70 -32.40 -10.02 1.34
CA THR A 70 -32.95 -8.78 1.89
C THR A 70 -32.30 -7.52 1.30
N ALA A 71 -31.44 -7.67 0.30
CA ALA A 71 -30.83 -6.55 -0.39
C ALA A 71 -31.87 -5.87 -1.31
N THR A 72 -32.12 -4.58 -1.06
CA THR A 72 -32.98 -3.74 -1.92
C THR A 72 -32.20 -3.00 -3.01
N GLN A 73 -30.87 -3.05 -2.94
CA GLN A 73 -29.96 -2.41 -3.90
C GLN A 73 -29.36 -3.46 -4.83
N LYS A 74 -29.00 -3.03 -6.04
CA LYS A 74 -28.24 -3.84 -7.00
C LYS A 74 -26.76 -3.52 -6.87
N PHE A 75 -25.92 -4.55 -6.87
CA PHE A 75 -24.48 -4.44 -6.70
C PHE A 75 -23.78 -5.04 -7.91
N ALA A 76 -22.77 -4.33 -8.43
CA ALA A 76 -21.92 -4.83 -9.49
C ALA A 76 -20.47 -4.36 -9.30
N VAL A 77 -19.53 -5.18 -9.74
CA VAL A 77 -18.11 -4.83 -9.82
C VAL A 77 -17.74 -4.54 -11.28
N ASP A 78 -16.96 -3.50 -11.52
CA ASP A 78 -16.43 -3.18 -12.83
C ASP A 78 -15.26 -4.11 -13.19
N ALA A 79 -15.40 -4.88 -14.28
CA ALA A 79 -14.44 -5.92 -14.63
C ALA A 79 -13.02 -5.40 -14.91
N GLU A 80 -12.88 -4.22 -15.54
CA GLU A 80 -11.55 -3.66 -15.87
C GLU A 80 -10.84 -3.05 -14.65
N SER A 81 -11.55 -2.81 -13.55
CA SER A 81 -10.97 -2.25 -12.33
C SER A 81 -10.30 -3.26 -11.41
N ILE A 82 -10.56 -4.57 -11.56
CA ILE A 82 -10.09 -5.58 -10.61
C ILE A 82 -8.57 -5.78 -10.75
N SER A 83 -7.85 -5.61 -9.64
CA SER A 83 -6.42 -5.91 -9.55
C SER A 83 -6.05 -6.53 -8.21
N VAL A 84 -5.00 -7.34 -8.21
CA VAL A 84 -4.39 -7.91 -7.00
C VAL A 84 -3.01 -7.30 -6.83
N GLY A 85 -2.83 -6.51 -5.78
CA GLY A 85 -1.54 -5.91 -5.47
C GLY A 85 -0.60 -6.91 -4.80
N GLN A 86 0.72 -6.68 -4.93
CA GLN A 86 1.73 -7.47 -4.21
C GLN A 86 1.64 -7.29 -2.68
N ASP A 87 0.94 -6.25 -2.23
CA ASP A 87 0.59 -5.99 -0.83
C ASP A 87 -0.59 -6.84 -0.33
N GLY A 88 -1.13 -7.75 -1.14
CA GLY A 88 -2.24 -8.63 -0.76
C GLY A 88 -3.60 -7.93 -0.71
N VAL A 89 -3.72 -6.76 -1.34
CA VAL A 89 -4.97 -6.00 -1.46
C VAL A 89 -5.62 -6.26 -2.81
N VAL A 90 -6.88 -6.67 -2.78
CA VAL A 90 -7.74 -6.73 -3.98
C VAL A 90 -8.39 -5.37 -4.16
N ARG A 91 -8.10 -4.69 -5.26
CA ARG A 91 -8.64 -3.36 -5.58
C ARG A 91 -9.65 -3.46 -6.70
N TYR A 92 -10.76 -2.74 -6.58
CA TYR A 92 -11.89 -2.84 -7.51
C TYR A 92 -12.80 -1.61 -7.40
N THR A 93 -13.53 -1.31 -8.47
CA THR A 93 -14.63 -0.35 -8.48
C THR A 93 -15.94 -1.10 -8.31
N ILE A 94 -16.74 -0.68 -7.32
CA ILE A 94 -18.10 -1.17 -7.11
C ILE A 94 -19.12 -0.10 -7.49
N VAL A 95 -20.20 -0.55 -8.10
CA VAL A 95 -21.37 0.24 -8.44
C VAL A 95 -22.56 -0.27 -7.64
N VAL A 96 -23.16 0.61 -6.85
CA VAL A 96 -24.36 0.33 -6.05
C VAL A 96 -25.50 1.16 -6.61
N THR A 97 -26.58 0.50 -7.04
CA THR A 97 -27.75 1.16 -7.60
C THR A 97 -28.94 0.95 -6.67
N SER A 98 -29.56 2.05 -6.21
CA SER A 98 -30.78 2.00 -5.41
C SER A 98 -31.99 1.62 -6.26
N GLU A 99 -33.09 1.23 -5.61
CA GLU A 99 -34.36 0.95 -6.27
C GLU A 99 -34.88 2.16 -7.06
N GLY A 100 -34.66 3.38 -6.55
CA GLY A 100 -34.97 4.64 -7.24
C GLY A 100 -33.98 5.03 -8.34
N GLY A 101 -32.99 4.19 -8.67
CA GLY A 101 -32.04 4.41 -9.76
C GLY A 101 -30.83 5.29 -9.41
N ALA A 102 -30.67 5.70 -8.14
CA ALA A 102 -29.48 6.43 -7.72
C ALA A 102 -28.25 5.52 -7.75
N ARG A 103 -27.19 5.96 -8.43
CA ARG A 103 -25.96 5.19 -8.64
C ARG A 103 -24.83 5.76 -7.79
N ASN A 104 -24.31 4.96 -6.87
CA ASN A 104 -23.11 5.27 -6.10
C ASN A 104 -21.94 4.45 -6.62
N VAL A 105 -20.80 5.10 -6.83
CA VAL A 105 -19.58 4.47 -7.36
C VAL A 105 -18.44 4.72 -6.40
N SER A 106 -17.73 3.66 -6.01
CA SER A 106 -16.54 3.76 -5.18
C SER A 106 -15.43 2.87 -5.73
N TYR A 107 -14.19 3.36 -5.64
CA TYR A 107 -13.00 2.55 -5.83
C TYR A 107 -12.45 2.18 -4.46
N GLU A 108 -12.33 0.87 -4.23
CA GLU A 108 -12.12 0.28 -2.92
C GLU A 108 -10.97 -0.72 -2.93
N GLY A 109 -10.47 -1.05 -1.75
CA GLY A 109 -9.56 -2.15 -1.52
C GLY A 109 -10.09 -3.07 -0.43
N ILE A 110 -9.95 -4.39 -0.61
CA ILE A 110 -10.13 -5.40 0.43
C ILE A 110 -8.77 -6.01 0.75
N ARG A 111 -8.39 -5.98 2.02
CA ARG A 111 -7.18 -6.62 2.54
C ARG A 111 -7.56 -7.97 3.16
N CYS A 112 -7.32 -9.06 2.43
CA CYS A 112 -7.73 -10.39 2.85
C CYS A 112 -7.12 -10.81 4.20
N ALA A 113 -5.86 -10.43 4.46
CA ALA A 113 -5.13 -10.82 5.67
C ALA A 113 -5.76 -10.33 6.97
N THR A 114 -6.40 -9.15 6.95
CA THR A 114 -6.96 -8.50 8.15
C THR A 114 -8.46 -8.33 8.15
N TYR A 115 -9.16 -8.77 7.11
CA TYR A 115 -10.62 -8.65 7.03
C TYR A 115 -11.06 -7.17 7.05
N GLU A 116 -10.35 -6.33 6.28
CA GLU A 116 -10.56 -4.89 6.25
C GLU A 116 -10.84 -4.40 4.82
N ARG A 117 -11.62 -3.33 4.73
CA ARG A 117 -11.85 -2.58 3.51
C ARG A 117 -11.31 -1.16 3.63
N LYS A 118 -11.04 -0.52 2.49
CA LYS A 118 -10.66 0.90 2.39
C LYS A 118 -11.36 1.53 1.21
N PHE A 119 -11.84 2.76 1.37
CA PHE A 119 -12.33 3.58 0.26
C PHE A 119 -11.20 4.48 -0.24
N TYR A 120 -10.78 4.33 -1.49
CA TYR A 120 -9.77 5.20 -2.11
C TYR A 120 -10.37 6.45 -2.73
N ALA A 121 -11.51 6.29 -3.40
CA ALA A 121 -12.18 7.37 -4.10
C ALA A 121 -13.66 7.07 -4.33
N PHE A 122 -14.42 8.15 -4.58
CA PHE A 122 -15.82 8.11 -4.96
C PHE A 122 -15.99 8.72 -6.35
N GLY A 123 -16.77 8.05 -7.20
CA GLY A 123 -17.03 8.49 -8.56
C GLY A 123 -17.94 9.70 -8.58
N ARG A 124 -17.75 10.56 -9.57
CA ARG A 124 -18.57 11.74 -9.84
C ARG A 124 -19.43 11.53 -11.10
N PRO A 125 -20.54 12.28 -11.25
CA PRO A 125 -21.38 12.19 -12.45
C PRO A 125 -20.65 12.52 -13.76
N ASP A 126 -19.58 13.31 -13.70
CA ASP A 126 -18.72 13.66 -14.84
C ASP A 126 -17.72 12.55 -15.23
N GLY A 127 -17.75 11.41 -14.54
CA GLY A 127 -16.82 10.29 -14.74
C GLY A 127 -15.48 10.47 -14.03
N GLY A 128 -15.26 11.58 -13.33
CA GLY A 128 -14.08 11.82 -12.51
C GLY A 128 -14.15 11.15 -11.15
N TRP A 129 -13.07 11.32 -10.38
CA TRP A 129 -12.95 10.79 -9.02
C TRP A 129 -12.77 11.92 -7.99
N SER A 130 -13.38 11.74 -6.83
CA SER A 130 -13.03 12.46 -5.62
C SER A 130 -12.29 11.52 -4.67
N ARG A 131 -11.05 11.85 -4.30
CA ARG A 131 -10.31 11.06 -3.29
C ARG A 131 -11.10 11.00 -1.98
N SER A 132 -11.02 9.85 -1.31
CA SER A 132 -11.62 9.69 0.02
C SER A 132 -10.96 10.63 1.00
N ARG A 133 -11.78 11.28 1.84
CA ARG A 133 -11.29 12.07 2.98
C ARG A 133 -10.96 11.20 4.20
N ARG A 134 -11.43 9.94 4.19
CA ARG A 134 -11.18 8.91 5.21
C ARG A 134 -10.49 7.74 4.53
N ASP A 135 -9.22 7.93 4.19
CA ASP A 135 -8.39 6.92 3.55
C ASP A 135 -7.76 6.01 4.62
N GLN A 136 -8.60 5.28 5.34
CA GLN A 136 -8.21 4.39 6.44
C GLN A 136 -8.80 2.99 6.25
N TRP A 137 -8.09 1.98 6.75
CA TRP A 137 -8.59 0.61 6.80
C TRP A 137 -9.69 0.49 7.86
N GLU A 138 -10.81 -0.11 7.48
CA GLU A 138 -11.97 -0.32 8.34
C GLU A 138 -12.34 -1.80 8.32
N LYS A 139 -12.61 -2.37 9.49
CA LYS A 139 -13.05 -3.77 9.57
C LYS A 139 -14.33 -4.00 8.77
N ILE A 140 -14.37 -5.14 8.11
CA ILE A 140 -15.61 -5.70 7.59
C ILE A 140 -16.25 -6.47 8.75
N ASP A 141 -17.50 -6.18 9.09
CA ASP A 141 -18.20 -6.82 10.21
C ASP A 141 -19.51 -7.51 9.76
N GLY A 142 -19.84 -7.43 8.47
CA GLY A 142 -21.00 -8.07 7.88
C GLY A 142 -22.33 -7.43 8.28
N HIS A 143 -22.31 -6.30 8.99
CA HIS A 143 -23.51 -5.53 9.29
C HIS A 143 -24.02 -4.80 8.04
N ALA A 144 -25.24 -4.25 8.14
CA ALA A 144 -25.96 -3.67 6.98
C ALA A 144 -25.14 -2.65 6.17
N VAL A 145 -24.17 -1.98 6.79
CA VAL A 145 -23.33 -0.93 6.18
C VAL A 145 -22.27 -1.49 5.21
N ASN A 146 -21.69 -2.66 5.47
CA ASN A 146 -20.59 -3.22 4.68
C ASN A 146 -20.86 -4.65 4.16
N ARG A 147 -22.10 -5.13 4.22
CA ARG A 147 -22.51 -6.46 3.72
C ARG A 147 -22.05 -6.77 2.30
N GLN A 148 -21.99 -5.78 1.41
CA GLN A 148 -21.49 -5.96 0.05
C GLN A 148 -19.99 -6.26 0.02
N GLN A 149 -19.18 -5.65 0.89
CA GLN A 149 -17.77 -6.00 1.04
C GLN A 149 -17.59 -7.34 1.75
N ASP A 150 -18.47 -7.70 2.68
CA ASP A 150 -18.50 -9.04 3.29
C ASP A 150 -18.75 -10.14 2.25
N ALA A 151 -19.74 -9.94 1.36
CA ALA A 151 -20.01 -10.86 0.24
C ALA A 151 -18.81 -10.96 -0.71
N LEU A 152 -18.23 -9.83 -1.15
CA LEU A 152 -17.04 -9.85 -2.01
C LEU A 152 -15.85 -10.54 -1.35
N PHE A 153 -15.59 -10.25 -0.07
CA PHE A 153 -14.54 -10.91 0.70
C PHE A 153 -14.73 -12.42 0.67
N ARG A 154 -15.88 -12.90 1.14
CA ARG A 154 -16.09 -14.32 1.46
C ARG A 154 -16.35 -15.18 0.25
N ASP A 155 -17.00 -14.62 -0.77
CA ASP A 155 -17.57 -15.42 -1.84
C ASP A 155 -16.74 -15.31 -3.13
N TYR A 156 -15.94 -14.25 -3.30
CA TYR A 156 -15.25 -13.98 -4.57
C TYR A 156 -13.75 -13.75 -4.44
N PHE A 157 -13.29 -13.02 -3.43
CA PHE A 157 -11.93 -12.44 -3.41
C PHE A 157 -10.97 -13.12 -2.44
N CYS A 158 -11.42 -13.55 -1.28
CA CYS A 158 -10.55 -14.06 -0.22
C CYS A 158 -10.94 -15.48 0.18
N ASP A 159 -9.92 -16.32 0.38
CA ASP A 159 -10.08 -17.61 1.04
C ASP A 159 -9.41 -17.51 2.40
N SER A 160 -10.21 -17.57 3.46
CA SER A 160 -9.74 -17.38 4.84
C SER A 160 -9.05 -16.02 5.05
N LYS A 161 -7.71 -15.97 5.03
CA LYS A 161 -6.91 -14.73 5.20
C LYS A 161 -5.97 -14.47 4.03
N THR A 162 -6.18 -15.13 2.89
CA THR A 162 -5.36 -14.98 1.69
C THR A 162 -6.21 -14.60 0.49
N VAL A 163 -5.57 -14.01 -0.52
CA VAL A 163 -6.23 -13.72 -1.80
C VAL A 163 -6.53 -15.03 -2.52
N ALA A 164 -7.77 -15.23 -2.94
CA ALA A 164 -8.22 -16.46 -3.59
C ALA A 164 -7.87 -16.47 -5.10
N GLY A 165 -6.58 -16.64 -5.41
CA GLY A 165 -6.08 -16.71 -6.78
C GLY A 165 -5.83 -15.34 -7.41
N SER A 166 -5.95 -15.26 -8.74
CA SER A 166 -5.66 -14.07 -9.54
C SER A 166 -6.90 -13.20 -9.80
N ALA A 167 -6.69 -11.98 -10.30
CA ALA A 167 -7.78 -11.14 -10.80
C ALA A 167 -8.62 -11.85 -11.89
N LYS A 168 -7.98 -12.68 -12.73
CA LYS A 168 -8.69 -13.47 -13.74
C LYS A 168 -9.65 -14.48 -13.09
N ASP A 169 -9.22 -15.16 -12.04
CA ASP A 169 -10.06 -16.13 -11.32
C ASP A 169 -11.27 -15.43 -10.68
N MET A 170 -11.06 -14.25 -10.09
CA MET A 170 -12.14 -13.42 -9.52
C MET A 170 -13.14 -12.99 -10.59
N LEU A 171 -12.66 -12.58 -11.77
CA LEU A 171 -13.51 -12.21 -12.90
C LEU A 171 -14.34 -13.41 -13.38
N GLU A 172 -13.77 -14.60 -13.45
CA GLU A 172 -14.52 -15.82 -13.81
C GLU A 172 -15.59 -16.14 -12.75
N ARG A 173 -15.26 -16.05 -11.46
CA ARG A 173 -16.24 -16.25 -10.38
C ARG A 173 -17.40 -15.28 -10.46
N LEU A 174 -17.13 -13.99 -10.65
CA LEU A 174 -18.15 -12.95 -10.81
C LEU A 174 -18.99 -13.18 -12.09
N ARG A 175 -18.37 -13.44 -13.24
CA ARG A 175 -19.09 -13.67 -14.50
C ARG A 175 -20.04 -14.86 -14.46
N TYR A 176 -19.61 -15.95 -13.83
CA TYR A 176 -20.37 -17.19 -13.79
C TYR A 176 -21.13 -17.41 -12.48
N GLN A 177 -21.13 -16.43 -11.57
CA GLN A 177 -21.75 -16.52 -10.24
C GLN A 177 -21.31 -17.77 -9.47
N ARG A 178 -20.00 -18.11 -9.56
CA ARG A 178 -19.40 -19.28 -8.89
C ARG A 178 -18.66 -18.83 -7.65
N THR A 179 -19.32 -18.91 -6.50
CA THR A 179 -18.72 -18.50 -5.22
C THR A 179 -17.68 -19.52 -4.74
N LEU A 180 -16.74 -19.06 -3.92
CA LEU A 180 -15.71 -19.89 -3.26
C LEU A 180 -16.34 -20.92 -2.32
N SER A 181 -17.47 -20.59 -1.69
CA SER A 181 -18.22 -21.45 -0.79
C SER A 181 -19.67 -21.59 -1.28
N PRO A 182 -20.00 -22.69 -2.01
CA PRO A 182 -21.32 -22.88 -2.59
C PRO A 182 -22.47 -22.98 -1.58
N GLN A 183 -22.18 -23.14 -0.28
CA GLN A 183 -23.18 -23.52 0.73
C GLN A 183 -23.97 -22.37 1.35
N ARG A 184 -23.73 -21.11 0.98
CA ARG A 184 -24.46 -19.96 1.53
C ARG A 184 -25.39 -19.32 0.49
N GLY A 185 -26.41 -20.09 0.11
CA GLY A 185 -27.72 -19.58 -0.37
C GLY A 185 -27.72 -18.78 -1.67
N GLN A 186 -27.85 -19.51 -2.79
CA GLN A 186 -28.80 -19.09 -3.83
C GLN A 186 -30.22 -19.20 -3.31
#